data_AF-A0A2P6S2Z6-F1
#
_entry.id   AF-A0A2P6S2Z6-F1
#
_cell.length_a   1.000
_cell.length_b   1.000
_cell.length_c   1.000
_cell.angle_alpha   90.00
_cell.angle_beta   90.00
_cell.angle_gamma   90.00
#
_symmetry.space_group_name_H-M   'P 1'
#
loop_
_entity.id
_entity.type
_entity.pdbx_description
1 polymer ?
#
loop_
_entity_poly.entity_id
_entity_poly.type
_entity_poly.pdbx_seq_one_letter_code
_entity_poly.pdbx_strand_id
1 'polypeptide(L)'
;MYDGLHYVLVDKEGNTFHAIIDESDYPYVLNKMEQGQIYDISHFSRRKHVSKYKVVDHDAQLYFKESTKFEPVGHTLPPIPQYAFHLLDFN
;
A
#
# COMPACT_ATOMS: atom_id res chain seq x y z
N MET A 1 0.14 17.54 13.41
CA MET A 1 0.13 17.22 11.98
C MET A 1 -0.06 15.73 11.88
N TYR A 2 -1.16 15.30 11.29
CA TYR A 2 -1.30 13.88 10.92
C TYR A 2 -0.52 13.72 9.62
N ASP A 3 0.44 12.79 9.56
CA ASP A 3 1.29 12.53 8.38
C ASP A 3 0.52 11.86 7.22
N GLY A 4 -0.79 12.09 7.13
CA GLY A 4 -1.67 11.39 6.20
C GLY A 4 -2.06 10.00 6.68
N LEU A 5 -2.73 9.25 5.80
CA LEU A 5 -3.08 7.85 6.02
C LEU A 5 -2.11 6.95 5.26
N HIS A 6 -1.56 5.96 5.95
CA HIS A 6 -0.57 5.04 5.39
C HIS A 6 -1.16 3.65 5.17
N TYR A 7 -0.75 3.02 4.07
CA TYR A 7 -1.09 1.64 3.75
C TYR A 7 0.17 0.83 3.52
N VAL A 8 0.16 -0.40 4.00
CA VAL A 8 1.10 -1.44 3.59
C VAL A 8 0.35 -2.38 2.67
N LEU A 9 0.87 -2.56 1.47
CA LEU A 9 0.27 -3.39 0.42
C LEU A 9 1.18 -4.57 0.15
N VAL A 10 0.59 -5.71 -0.20
CA VAL A 10 1.28 -6.92 -0.63
C VAL A 10 0.78 -7.28 -2.01
N ASP A 11 1.68 -7.55 -2.95
CA ASP A 11 1.31 -8.03 -4.28
C ASP A 11 1.32 -9.56 -4.37
N LYS A 12 0.93 -10.09 -5.53
CA LYS A 12 0.90 -11.53 -5.81
C LYS A 12 2.26 -12.23 -5.71
N GLU A 13 3.37 -11.48 -5.78
CA GLU A 13 4.73 -12.00 -5.69
C GLU A 13 5.26 -11.93 -4.24
N GLY A 14 4.47 -11.36 -3.32
CA GLY A 14 4.86 -11.14 -1.93
C GLY A 14 5.68 -9.87 -1.71
N ASN A 15 5.82 -9.01 -2.73
CA ASN A 15 6.49 -7.73 -2.56
C ASN A 15 5.62 -6.80 -1.72
N THR A 16 6.28 -6.00 -0.88
CA THR A 16 5.61 -5.03 -0.03
C THR A 16 5.79 -3.62 -0.55
N PHE A 17 4.73 -2.82 -0.45
CA PHE A 17 4.75 -1.42 -0.82
C PHE A 17 4.20 -0.57 0.29
N HIS A 18 4.80 0.60 0.48
CA HIS A 18 4.26 1.64 1.35
C HIS A 18 3.55 2.68 0.50
N ALA A 19 2.25 2.87 0.76
CA ALA A 19 1.46 3.93 0.17
C ALA A 19 1.06 4.98 1.22
N ILE A 20 0.86 6.21 0.76
CA ILE A 20 0.43 7.34 1.57
C ILE A 20 -0.66 8.13 0.86
N ILE A 21 -1.59 8.67 1.64
CA ILE A 21 -2.57 9.67 1.21
C ILE A 21 -2.23 10.97 1.92
N ASP A 22 -1.94 12.01 1.15
CA ASP A 22 -1.75 13.36 1.69
C ASP A 22 -3.06 13.85 2.35
N GLU A 23 -2.96 14.69 3.38
CA GLU A 23 -4.13 15.17 4.15
C GLU A 23 -5.23 15.80 3.27
N SER A 24 -4.84 16.47 2.17
CA SER A 24 -5.78 17.04 1.20
C SER A 24 -6.63 16.01 0.47
N ASP A 25 -6.09 14.80 0.24
CA ASP A 25 -6.75 13.73 -0.49
C ASP A 25 -7.50 12.76 0.46
N TYR A 26 -7.25 12.85 1.77
CA TYR A 26 -7.81 11.95 2.78
C TYR A 26 -9.34 11.81 2.72
N PRO A 27 -10.15 12.90 2.65
CA PRO A 27 -11.61 12.77 2.60
C PRO A 27 -12.13 12.01 1.37
N TYR A 28 -11.37 12.01 0.28
CA TYR A 28 -11.75 11.39 -0.98
C TYR A 28 -11.35 9.92 -1.08
N VAL A 29 -10.44 9.46 -0.22
CA VAL A 29 -9.86 8.11 -0.30
C VAL A 29 -10.23 7.23 0.91
N LEU A 30 -10.58 7.82 2.06
CA LEU A 30 -10.81 7.11 3.32
C LEU A 30 -11.72 5.86 3.20
N ASN A 31 -12.80 5.95 2.42
CA ASN A 31 -13.79 4.88 2.28
C ASN A 31 -13.67 4.07 0.98
N LYS A 32 -12.54 4.18 0.26
CA LYS A 32 -12.33 3.46 -1.02
C LYS A 32 -11.67 2.10 -0.84
N MET A 33 -11.07 1.83 0.32
CA MET A 33 -10.38 0.57 0.61
C MET A 33 -10.66 0.09 2.02
N GLU A 34 -10.65 -1.24 2.18
CA GLU A 34 -10.75 -1.93 3.46
C GLU A 34 -9.55 -2.86 3.65
N GLN A 35 -9.06 -2.97 4.88
CA GLN A 35 -7.94 -3.86 5.19
C GLN A 35 -8.33 -5.32 4.92
N GLY A 36 -7.43 -6.05 4.24
CA GLY A 36 -7.60 -7.46 3.93
C GLY A 36 -8.35 -7.73 2.62
N GLN A 37 -8.93 -6.70 2.00
CA GLN A 37 -9.54 -6.81 0.68
C GLN A 37 -8.49 -6.67 -0.44
N ILE A 38 -8.76 -7.29 -1.59
CA ILE A 38 -7.89 -7.27 -2.76
C ILE A 38 -8.40 -6.24 -3.77
N TYR A 39 -7.49 -5.46 -4.34
CA TYR A 39 -7.81 -4.42 -5.31
C TYR A 39 -6.86 -4.46 -6.49
N ASP A 40 -7.37 -4.17 -7.68
CA ASP A 40 -6.56 -3.59 -8.76
C ASP A 40 -6.47 -2.08 -8.53
N ILE A 41 -5.24 -1.57 -8.45
CA ILE A 41 -4.96 -0.18 -8.09
C ILE A 41 -4.26 0.50 -9.25
N SER A 42 -4.86 1.58 -9.76
CA SER A 42 -4.33 2.32 -10.91
C SER A 42 -4.40 3.83 -10.70
N HIS A 43 -3.72 4.59 -11.58
CA HIS A 43 -3.68 6.05 -11.52
C HIS A 43 -3.11 6.62 -10.20
N PHE A 44 -2.19 5.87 -9.58
CA PHE A 44 -1.38 6.36 -8.48
C PHE A 44 -0.11 7.05 -9.00
N SER A 45 0.57 7.79 -8.12
CA SER A 45 1.88 8.36 -8.42
C SER A 45 2.97 7.70 -7.59
N ARG A 46 4.22 7.70 -8.07
CA ARG A 46 5.38 7.19 -7.33
C ARG A 46 6.29 8.35 -6.93
N ARG A 47 6.83 8.31 -5.72
CA ARG A 47 7.88 9.23 -5.28
C ARG A 47 9.02 8.44 -4.65
N LYS A 48 10.24 8.94 -4.83
CA LYS A 48 11.40 8.38 -4.15
C LYS A 48 11.20 8.54 -2.64
N HIS A 49 11.44 7.49 -1.89
CA HIS A 49 11.40 7.59 -0.44
C HIS A 49 12.56 8.44 0.06
N VAL A 50 12.26 9.50 0.82
CA VAL A 50 13.27 10.45 1.33
C VAL A 50 13.54 10.24 2.83
N SER A 51 12.66 9.56 3.57
CA SER A 51 12.85 9.31 5.00
C SER A 51 13.90 8.22 5.24
N LYS A 52 14.58 8.31 6.40
CA LYS A 52 15.52 7.28 6.88
C LYS A 52 14.82 6.03 7.39
N TYR A 53 13.54 6.14 7.76
CA TYR A 53 12.77 5.06 8.37
C TYR A 53 11.73 4.55 7.39
N LYS A 54 11.74 3.24 7.16
CA LYS A 54 10.73 2.54 6.35
C LYS A 54 10.02 1.51 7.21
N VAL A 55 8.72 1.35 6.96
CA VAL A 55 7.91 0.30 7.60
C VAL A 55 8.13 -1.05 6.90
N VAL A 56 8.33 -1.03 5.58
CA VAL A 56 8.62 -2.20 4.75
C VAL A 56 9.75 -1.87 3.78
N ASP A 57 10.43 -2.89 3.24
CA ASP A 57 11.49 -2.63 2.29
C ASP A 57 10.92 -2.32 0.90
N HIS A 58 11.08 -1.08 0.44
CA HIS A 58 10.60 -0.61 -0.85
C HIS A 58 11.52 0.48 -1.43
N ASP A 59 11.70 0.52 -2.75
CA ASP A 59 12.54 1.54 -3.41
C ASP A 59 11.82 2.90 -3.57
N ALA A 60 10.50 2.87 -3.73
CA ALA A 60 9.65 4.04 -3.91
C ALA A 60 8.35 3.90 -3.13
N GLN A 61 7.80 5.03 -2.67
CA GLN A 61 6.47 5.07 -2.06
C GLN A 61 5.41 5.37 -3.12
N LEU A 62 4.24 4.76 -2.92
CA LEU A 62 3.05 5.07 -3.69
C LEU A 62 2.29 6.23 -3.05
N TYR A 63 1.78 7.13 -3.87
CA TYR A 63 0.95 8.25 -3.43
C TYR A 63 -0.42 8.11 -4.05
N PHE A 64 -1.41 7.95 -3.18
CA PHE A 64 -2.82 7.84 -3.52
C PHE A 64 -3.48 9.22 -3.44
N LYS A 65 -4.27 9.53 -4.46
CA LYS A 65 -4.97 10.79 -4.63
C LYS A 65 -6.43 10.55 -4.92
N GLU A 66 -7.23 11.61 -4.98
CA GLU A 66 -8.62 11.53 -5.41
C GLU A 66 -8.79 10.73 -6.72
N SER A 67 -7.88 10.93 -7.69
CA SER A 67 -7.91 10.28 -9.00
C SER A 67 -7.48 8.81 -9.01
N THR A 68 -6.91 8.30 -7.90
CA THR A 68 -6.50 6.89 -7.81
C THR A 68 -7.74 6.02 -7.79
N LYS A 69 -7.69 4.96 -8.61
CA LYS A 69 -8.77 3.98 -8.73
C LYS A 69 -8.43 2.73 -7.93
N PHE A 70 -9.43 2.23 -7.22
CA PHE A 70 -9.36 1.01 -6.42
C PHE A 70 -10.53 0.13 -6.84
N GLU A 71 -10.26 -0.92 -7.61
CA GLU A 71 -11.29 -1.81 -8.15
C GLU A 71 -11.22 -3.14 -7.38
N PRO A 72 -12.25 -3.50 -6.58
CA PRO A 72 -12.23 -4.73 -5.79
C PRO A 72 -12.13 -5.97 -6.68
N VAL A 73 -11.29 -6.92 -6.28
CA VAL A 73 -11.13 -8.20 -6.97
C VAL A 73 -11.49 -9.32 -6.00
N GLY A 74 -12.26 -10.31 -6.46
CA GLY A 74 -12.72 -11.42 -5.61
C GLY A 74 -11.57 -12.33 -5.17
N HIS A 75 -10.98 -13.05 -6.12
CA HIS A 75 -9.88 -13.98 -5.84
C HIS A 75 -8.84 -13.91 -6.96
N THR A 76 -7.56 -14.06 -6.59
CA THR A 76 -6.44 -14.18 -7.53
C THR A 76 -5.90 -15.61 -7.51
N LEU A 77 -5.30 -16.03 -8.64
CA LEU A 77 -4.61 -17.31 -8.77
C LEU A 77 -3.18 -17.02 -9.28
N PRO A 78 -2.12 -17.21 -8.46
CA PRO A 78 -2.13 -17.66 -7.06
C PRO A 78 -2.74 -16.61 -6.09
N PRO A 79 -3.15 -17.02 -4.88
CA PRO A 79 -3.66 -16.10 -3.87
C PRO A 79 -2.59 -15.10 -3.44
N ILE A 80 -2.97 -13.83 -3.28
CA ILE A 80 -2.09 -12.81 -2.69
C ILE A 80 -1.85 -13.14 -1.22
N PRO A 81 -0.59 -13.14 -0.73
CA PRO A 81 -0.31 -13.34 0.69
C PRO A 81 -0.95 -12.25 1.56
N GLN A 82 -1.59 -12.65 2.66
CA GLN A 82 -2.21 -11.69 3.59
C GLN A 82 -1.16 -10.89 4.38
N TYR A 83 0.01 -11.47 4.60
CA TYR A 83 1.09 -10.88 5.38
C TYR A 83 2.43 -11.10 4.68
N ALA A 84 3.39 -10.20 4.96
CA ALA A 84 4.74 -10.26 4.44
C ALA A 84 5.76 -10.10 5.60
N PHE A 85 5.83 -11.13 6.45
CA PHE A 85 6.79 -11.17 7.54
C PHE A 85 8.12 -11.76 7.07
N HIS A 86 9.21 -11.07 7.38
CA HIS A 86 10.56 -11.61 7.24
C HIS A 86 11.04 -12.10 8.61
N LEU A 87 10.81 -13.39 8.88
CA LEU A 87 11.25 -14.00 10.12
C LEU A 87 12.77 -14.23 10.07
N LEU A 88 13.46 -13.84 11.15
CA LEU A 88 14.87 -14.11 11.33
C LEU A 88 15.01 -15.26 12.32
N ASP A 89 15.72 -16.31 11.92
CA ASP A 89 16.10 -17.40 12.82
C ASP A 89 17.26 -16.94 13.69
N PHE A 90 17.02 -16.82 14.99
CA PHE A 90 18.06 -16.60 15.99
C PHE A 90 18.51 -17.96 16.52
N ASN A 91 19.66 -18.43 16.02
CA ASN A 91 20.39 -19.56 16.59
C ASN A 91 21.43 -19.09 17.60
#